data_AF-A0A509LHT5-F1
#
_entry.id   AF-A0A509LHT5-F1
#
_cell.length_a   1.000
_cell.length_b   1.000
_cell.length_c   1.000
_cell.angle_alpha   90.00
_cell.angle_beta   90.00
_cell.angle_gamma   90.00
#
_symmetry.space_group_name_H-M   'P 1'
#
loop_
_entity.id
_entity.type
_entity.pdbx_description
1 polymer ?
#
loop_
_entity_poly.entity_id
_entity_poly.type
_entity_poly.pdbx_seq_one_letter_code
_entity_poly.pdbx_strand_id
1 'polypeptide(L)'
;MMGTLVSFMGMAVGGRELSMELDTFQILFFRSLIGLFILVLVLSNKGWHLIKTRHFSLHVLRNISHFGGQFGWFYGIAYIPLAEVFAIEFTLPVWTAILATLILKEHMTPPRFFAVVFGIVGMLIILTHLFDIKNKSM
;
A
#
# COMPACT_ATOMS: atom_id res chain seq x y z
N MET A 1 17.69 -2.13 3.51
CA MET A 1 16.40 -2.30 4.20
C MET A 1 16.10 -1.18 5.21
N MET A 2 17.08 -0.63 5.94
CA MET A 2 16.80 0.45 6.90
C MET A 2 16.18 1.71 6.26
N GLY A 3 16.70 2.18 5.12
CA GLY A 3 16.15 3.37 4.43
C GLY A 3 14.71 3.19 3.93
N THR A 4 14.32 2.00 3.49
CA THR A 4 12.95 1.71 3.07
C THR A 4 11.99 1.72 4.26
N LEU A 5 12.40 1.16 5.40
CA LEU A 5 11.60 1.16 6.63
C LEU A 5 11.39 2.59 7.15
N VAL A 6 12.44 3.41 7.19
CA VAL A 6 12.35 4.82 7.57
C VAL A 6 11.41 5.58 6.64
N SER A 7 11.49 5.35 5.33
CA SER A 7 10.60 6.00 4.35
C SER A 7 9.14 5.60 4.54
N PHE A 8 8.85 4.32 4.78
CA PHE A 8 7.49 3.85 5.03
C PHE A 8 6.92 4.39 6.35
N MET A 9 7.73 4.40 7.42
CA MET A 9 7.33 4.98 8.70
C MET A 9 7.06 6.48 8.56
N GLY A 10 7.96 7.22 7.91
CA GLY A 10 7.78 8.66 7.67
C GLY A 10 6.54 8.96 6.84
N MET A 11 6.25 8.16 5.81
CA MET A 11 5.03 8.28 5.01
C MET A 11 3.77 8.03 5.85
N ALA A 12 3.76 6.98 6.67
CA ALA A 12 2.60 6.62 7.48
C ALA A 12 2.29 7.67 8.55
N VAL A 13 3.31 8.11 9.30
CA VAL A 13 3.16 9.14 10.33
C VAL A 13 2.80 10.47 9.68
N GLY A 14 3.56 10.93 8.66
CA GLY A 14 3.27 12.18 7.97
C GLY A 14 1.89 12.19 7.31
N GLY A 15 1.46 11.06 6.74
CA GLY A 15 0.13 10.90 6.18
C GLY A 15 -0.98 11.01 7.23
N ARG A 16 -0.79 10.41 8.42
CA ARG A 16 -1.73 10.52 9.54
C ARG A 16 -1.84 11.95 10.05
N GLU A 17 -0.71 12.64 10.24
CA GLU A 17 -0.69 14.04 10.68
C GLU A 17 -1.41 14.95 9.68
N LEU A 18 -1.10 14.82 8.38
CA LEU A 18 -1.77 15.61 7.33
C LEU A 18 -3.27 15.31 7.22
N SER A 19 -3.69 14.07 7.51
CA SER A 19 -5.11 13.69 7.43
C SER A 19 -6.00 14.39 8.47
N MET A 20 -5.41 15.05 9.48
CA MET A 20 -6.15 15.86 10.44
C MET A 20 -6.58 17.22 9.87
N GLU A 21 -5.88 17.73 8.85
CA GLU A 21 -6.12 19.06 8.26
C GLU A 21 -6.56 18.98 6.79
N LEU A 22 -6.14 17.95 6.06
CA LEU A 22 -6.35 17.78 4.64
C LEU A 22 -7.16 16.53 4.33
N ASP A 23 -8.05 16.64 3.34
CA ASP A 23 -8.74 15.47 2.83
C ASP A 23 -7.78 14.53 2.08
N THR A 24 -8.14 13.24 2.04
CA THR A 24 -7.38 12.19 1.34
C THR A 24 -7.11 12.58 -0.11
N PHE A 25 -8.08 13.19 -0.80
CA PHE A 25 -7.89 13.64 -2.17
C PHE A 25 -6.79 14.71 -2.30
N GLN A 26 -6.75 15.68 -1.38
CA GLN A 26 -5.75 16.75 -1.38
C GLN A 26 -4.35 16.20 -1.12
N ILE A 27 -4.21 15.28 -0.15
CA ILE A 27 -2.94 14.62 0.15
C ILE A 27 -2.40 13.89 -1.08
N LEU A 28 -3.24 13.12 -1.77
CA LEU A 28 -2.87 12.37 -2.97
C LEU A 28 -2.57 13.26 -4.17
N PHE A 29 -3.27 14.39 -4.29
CA PHE A 29 -2.99 15.40 -5.31
C PHE A 29 -1.58 15.96 -5.15
N PHE A 30 -1.22 16.45 -3.96
CA PHE A 30 0.12 17.00 -3.72
C PHE A 30 1.21 15.92 -3.87
N ARG A 31 0.96 14.70 -3.39
CA ARG A 31 1.88 13.57 -3.59
C ARG A 31 2.13 13.27 -5.07
N SER A 32 1.08 13.26 -5.89
CA SER A 32 1.17 13.02 -7.33
C SER A 32 1.89 14.17 -8.04
N LEU A 33 1.62 15.42 -7.63
CA LEU A 33 2.25 16.61 -8.18
C LEU A 33 3.76 16.64 -7.91
N ILE A 34 4.16 16.37 -6.67
CA ILE A 34 5.58 16.26 -6.29
C ILE A 34 6.24 15.10 -7.03
N GLY A 35 5.58 13.94 -7.11
CA GLY A 35 6.08 12.79 -7.85
C GLY A 35 6.27 13.09 -9.34
N LEU A 36 5.34 13.82 -9.96
CA LEU A 36 5.45 14.27 -11.34
C LEU A 36 6.63 15.23 -11.53
N PHE A 37 6.81 16.18 -10.62
CA PHE A 37 7.95 17.11 -10.67
C PHE A 37 9.29 16.37 -10.58
N ILE A 38 9.44 15.45 -9.63
CA ILE A 38 10.64 14.60 -9.49
C ILE A 38 10.85 13.78 -10.76
N LEU A 39 9.79 13.18 -11.31
CA LEU A 39 9.86 12.40 -12.54
C LEU A 39 10.37 13.25 -13.71
N VAL A 40 9.85 14.47 -13.89
CA VAL A 40 10.30 15.41 -14.93
C VAL A 40 11.78 15.77 -14.78
N LEU A 41 12.26 16.01 -13.55
CA LEU A 41 13.69 16.27 -13.30
C LEU A 41 14.56 15.08 -13.68
N VAL A 42 14.16 13.87 -13.29
CA VAL A 42 14.89 12.64 -13.63
C VAL A 42 14.91 12.41 -15.14
N LEU A 43 13.79 12.63 -15.83
CA LEU A 43 13.68 12.49 -17.28
C LEU A 43 14.46 13.56 -18.05
N SER A 44 14.56 14.77 -17.50
CA SER A 44 15.39 15.84 -18.09
C SER A 44 16.88 15.46 -18.08
N ASN A 45 17.31 14.69 -17.08
CA ASN A 45 18.69 14.20 -16.98
C ASN A 45 18.94 12.89 -17.76
N LYS A 46 17.96 11.97 -17.80
CA LYS A 46 18.13 10.63 -18.40
C LYS A 46 17.56 10.48 -19.82
N GLY A 47 16.73 11.43 -20.26
CA GLY A 47 16.12 11.47 -21.58
C GLY A 47 14.68 10.95 -21.64
N TRP A 48 13.84 11.67 -22.40
CA TRP A 48 12.40 11.41 -22.56
C TRP A 48 12.05 10.15 -23.36
N HIS A 49 13.02 9.56 -24.07
CA HIS A 49 12.81 8.34 -24.84
C HIS A 49 12.42 7.14 -23.96
N LEU A 50 12.73 7.18 -22.65
CA LEU A 50 12.42 6.15 -21.66
C LEU A 50 10.90 5.99 -21.38
N ILE A 51 10.08 6.96 -21.76
CA ILE A 51 8.63 6.95 -21.50
C ILE A 51 7.86 6.20 -22.60
N LYS A 52 8.51 5.89 -23.73
CA LYS A 52 7.88 5.15 -24.82
C LYS A 52 7.55 3.73 -24.36
N THR A 53 6.26 3.41 -24.33
CA THR A 53 5.77 2.06 -23.99
C THR A 53 4.90 1.50 -25.11
N ARG A 54 5.04 0.21 -25.38
CA ARG A 54 4.17 -0.54 -26.29
C ARG A 54 2.95 -1.14 -25.57
N HIS A 55 2.92 -1.07 -24.24
CA HIS A 55 1.92 -1.73 -23.39
C HIS A 55 1.09 -0.71 -22.60
N PHE A 56 0.54 0.29 -23.30
CA PHE A 56 -0.22 1.38 -22.68
C PHE A 56 -1.39 0.88 -21.81
N SER A 57 -2.14 -0.11 -22.28
CA SER A 57 -3.27 -0.71 -21.53
C SER A 57 -2.83 -1.33 -20.19
N LEU A 58 -1.70 -2.03 -20.16
CA LEU A 58 -1.15 -2.59 -18.93
C LEU A 58 -0.69 -1.51 -17.95
N HIS A 59 -0.10 -0.41 -18.44
CA HIS A 59 0.24 0.72 -17.58
C HIS A 59 -0.99 1.38 -16.98
N VAL A 60 -2.06 1.55 -17.76
CA VAL A 60 -3.33 2.10 -17.26
C VAL A 60 -3.91 1.19 -16.17
N LEU A 61 -4.02 -0.11 -16.42
CA LEU A 61 -4.53 -1.06 -15.42
C LEU A 61 -3.68 -1.04 -14.14
N ARG A 62 -2.35 -1.12 -14.27
CA ARG A 62 -1.42 -1.06 -13.14
C ARG A 62 -1.59 0.23 -12.35
N ASN A 63 -1.69 1.38 -13.03
CA ASN A 63 -1.82 2.68 -12.37
C ASN A 63 -3.16 2.84 -11.68
N ILE A 64 -4.27 2.36 -12.27
CA ILE A 64 -5.59 2.38 -11.62
C ILE A 64 -5.59 1.49 -10.38
N SER A 65 -5.07 0.27 -10.47
CA SER A 65 -4.96 -0.62 -9.31
C SER A 65 -4.08 -0.03 -8.21
N HIS A 66 -2.94 0.56 -8.59
CA HIS A 66 -2.04 1.20 -7.64
C HIS A 66 -2.67 2.43 -6.99
N PHE A 67 -3.30 3.31 -7.77
CA PHE A 67 -3.96 4.51 -7.26
C PHE A 67 -5.14 4.15 -6.36
N GLY A 68 -5.96 3.18 -6.74
CA GLY A 68 -7.08 2.69 -5.92
C GLY A 68 -6.59 2.12 -4.58
N GLY A 69 -5.54 1.32 -4.60
CA GLY A 69 -4.92 0.81 -3.37
C GLY A 69 -4.35 1.92 -2.50
N GLN A 70 -3.63 2.89 -3.10
CA GLN A 70 -3.07 4.03 -2.38
C GLN A 70 -4.17 4.92 -1.78
N PHE A 71 -5.26 5.14 -2.51
CA PHE A 71 -6.41 5.91 -2.05
C PHE A 71 -7.06 5.22 -0.85
N GLY A 72 -7.39 3.93 -0.97
CA GLY A 72 -7.98 3.17 0.13
C GLY A 72 -7.08 3.11 1.37
N TRP A 73 -5.77 3.05 1.18
CA TRP A 73 -4.80 3.06 2.28
C TRP A 73 -4.76 4.40 3.03
N PHE A 74 -4.62 5.52 2.30
CA PHE A 74 -4.64 6.85 2.93
C PHE A 74 -5.99 7.15 3.58
N TYR A 75 -7.08 6.72 2.95
CA TYR A 75 -8.41 6.79 3.54
C TYR A 75 -8.45 6.01 4.86
N GLY A 76 -7.99 4.75 4.88
CA GLY A 76 -7.91 3.95 6.10
C GLY A 76 -7.12 4.63 7.22
N ILE A 77 -5.96 5.19 6.88
CA ILE A 77 -5.14 5.95 7.84
C ILE A 77 -5.89 7.13 8.45
N ALA A 78 -6.84 7.76 7.77
CA ALA A 78 -7.62 8.84 8.35
C ALA A 78 -8.64 8.35 9.39
N TYR A 79 -9.23 7.15 9.20
CA TYR A 79 -10.39 6.70 9.98
C TYR A 79 -10.11 5.69 11.09
N ILE A 80 -9.05 4.87 10.97
CA ILE A 80 -8.74 3.83 11.97
C ILE A 80 -7.33 4.03 12.56
N PRO A 81 -7.05 3.51 13.76
CA PRO A 81 -5.72 3.55 14.35
C PRO A 81 -4.66 2.97 13.41
N LEU A 82 -3.48 3.58 13.39
CA LEU A 82 -2.40 3.17 12.50
C LEU A 82 -1.99 1.70 12.68
N ALA A 83 -2.07 1.19 13.92
CA ALA A 83 -1.83 -0.22 14.22
C ALA A 83 -2.85 -1.16 13.54
N GLU A 84 -4.12 -0.76 13.44
CA GLU A 84 -5.15 -1.54 12.74
C GLU A 84 -4.91 -1.51 11.22
N VAL A 85 -4.51 -0.37 10.65
CA VAL A 85 -4.13 -0.28 9.22
C VAL A 85 -3.01 -1.27 8.90
N PHE A 86 -1.93 -1.26 9.68
CA PHE A 86 -0.80 -2.18 9.47
C PHE A 86 -1.18 -3.65 9.75
N ALA A 87 -2.07 -3.91 10.71
CA ALA A 87 -2.57 -5.26 10.93
C ALA A 87 -3.26 -5.81 9.67
N ILE A 88 -4.11 -5.00 9.03
CA ILE A 88 -4.78 -5.34 7.77
C ILE A 88 -3.74 -5.53 6.64
N GLU A 89 -2.67 -4.74 6.58
CA GLU A 89 -1.60 -4.91 5.57
C GLU A 89 -0.91 -6.28 5.64
N PHE A 90 -0.89 -6.96 6.78
CA PHE A 90 -0.35 -8.33 6.84
C PHE A 90 -1.16 -9.33 6.01
N THR A 91 -2.34 -8.96 5.49
CA THR A 91 -3.08 -9.74 4.50
C THR A 91 -2.59 -9.57 3.07
N LEU A 92 -1.72 -8.60 2.77
CA LEU A 92 -1.21 -8.37 1.41
C LEU A 92 -0.62 -9.63 0.76
N PRO A 93 0.17 -10.49 1.46
CA PRO A 93 0.66 -11.75 0.89
C PRO A 93 -0.46 -12.72 0.50
N VAL A 94 -1.57 -12.73 1.24
CA VAL A 94 -2.77 -13.54 0.98
C VAL A 94 -3.40 -13.12 -0.33
N TRP A 95 -3.71 -11.83 -0.45
CA TRP A 95 -4.30 -11.25 -1.65
C TRP A 95 -3.37 -11.40 -2.86
N THR A 96 -2.06 -11.21 -2.66
CA THR A 96 -1.06 -11.38 -3.71
C THR A 96 -1.02 -12.82 -4.21
N ALA A 97 -1.05 -13.82 -3.32
CA ALA A 97 -1.06 -15.23 -3.69
C ALA A 97 -2.35 -15.62 -4.44
N ILE A 98 -3.51 -15.16 -3.97
CA ILE A 98 -4.80 -15.40 -4.62
C ILE A 98 -4.81 -14.76 -6.01
N LEU A 99 -4.44 -13.49 -6.14
CA LEU A 99 -4.42 -12.81 -7.44
C LEU A 99 -3.36 -13.39 -8.38
N ALA A 100 -2.21 -13.85 -7.88
CA ALA A 100 -1.20 -14.51 -8.70
C ALA A 100 -1.72 -15.84 -9.28
N THR A 101 -2.40 -16.65 -8.46
CA THR A 101 -2.99 -17.91 -8.94
C THR A 101 -4.12 -17.68 -9.95
N LEU A 102 -4.94 -16.64 -9.77
CA LEU A 102 -6.05 -16.34 -10.67
C LEU A 102 -5.62 -15.64 -11.98
N ILE A 103 -4.77 -14.62 -11.89
CA ILE A 103 -4.40 -13.75 -13.02
C ILE A 103 -3.21 -14.34 -13.78
N LEU A 104 -2.16 -14.75 -13.07
CA LEU A 104 -0.94 -15.30 -13.70
C LEU A 104 -1.06 -16.81 -13.94
N LYS A 105 -2.10 -17.47 -13.42
CA LYS A 105 -2.30 -18.93 -13.48
C LYS A 105 -1.14 -19.71 -12.87
N GLU A 106 -0.46 -19.12 -11.88
CA GLU A 106 0.59 -19.82 -11.14
C GLU A 106 -0.01 -20.89 -10.23
N HIS A 107 0.68 -22.02 -10.10
CA HIS A 107 0.28 -23.05 -9.15
C HIS A 107 0.65 -22.66 -7.72
N MET A 108 -0.31 -22.80 -6.80
CA MET A 108 -0.04 -22.58 -5.39
C MET A 108 0.71 -23.78 -4.81
N THR A 109 2.01 -23.59 -4.55
CA THR A 109 2.81 -24.63 -3.91
C THR A 109 2.46 -24.75 -2.42
N PRO A 110 2.63 -25.93 -1.79
CA PRO A 110 2.32 -26.11 -0.38
C PRO A 110 3.01 -25.08 0.54
N PRO A 111 4.29 -24.70 0.35
CA PRO A 111 4.91 -23.65 1.16
C PRO A 111 4.21 -22.28 1.05
N ARG A 112 3.77 -21.89 -0.16
CA ARG A 112 3.02 -20.65 -0.38
C ARG A 112 1.66 -20.70 0.31
N PHE A 113 0.98 -21.84 0.23
CA PHE A 113 -0.28 -22.04 0.94
C PHE A 113 -0.11 -21.86 2.46
N PHE A 114 0.89 -22.51 3.06
CA PHE A 114 1.14 -22.35 4.49
C PHE A 114 1.52 -20.90 4.86
N ALA A 115 2.35 -20.22 4.05
CA ALA A 115 2.68 -18.81 4.27
C ALA A 115 1.42 -17.91 4.29
N VAL A 116 0.47 -18.16 3.39
CA VAL A 116 -0.83 -17.48 3.35
C VAL A 116 -1.62 -17.74 4.63
N VAL A 117 -1.75 -19.00 5.05
CA VAL A 117 -2.47 -19.38 6.28
C VAL A 117 -1.84 -18.71 7.51
N PHE A 118 -0.51 -18.78 7.66
CA PHE A 118 0.20 -18.12 8.77
C PHE A 118 0.04 -16.60 8.75
N GLY A 119 0.00 -15.97 7.57
CA GLY A 119 -0.28 -14.53 7.44
C GLY A 119 -1.67 -14.15 7.95
N ILE A 120 -2.70 -14.93 7.61
CA ILE A 120 -4.08 -14.72 8.11
C ILE A 120 -4.13 -14.89 9.63
N VAL A 121 -3.53 -15.97 10.16
CA VAL A 121 -3.50 -16.23 11.61
C VAL A 121 -2.79 -15.10 12.35
N GLY A 122 -1.65 -14.63 11.85
CA GLY A 122 -0.92 -13.51 12.42
C GLY A 122 -1.75 -12.23 12.47
N MET A 123 -2.44 -11.88 11.38
CA MET A 123 -3.37 -10.74 11.36
C MET A 123 -4.47 -10.88 12.42
N LEU A 124 -5.12 -12.04 12.52
CA LEU A 124 -6.22 -12.25 13.48
C LEU A 124 -5.76 -12.09 14.92
N ILE A 125 -4.55 -12.56 15.26
CA ILE A 125 -3.97 -12.39 16.60
C ILE A 125 -3.77 -10.90 16.92
N ILE A 126 -3.21 -10.13 15.98
CA ILE A 126 -2.95 -8.70 16.17
C ILE A 126 -4.28 -7.94 16.36
N LEU A 127 -5.26 -8.18 15.49
CA LEU A 127 -6.56 -7.51 15.57
C LEU A 127 -7.30 -7.85 16.87
N THR A 128 -7.33 -9.12 17.26
CA THR A 128 -7.99 -9.55 18.52
C THR A 128 -7.36 -8.86 19.72
N HIS A 129 -6.04 -8.75 19.76
CA HIS A 129 -5.36 -8.05 20.85
C HIS A 129 -5.66 -6.55 20.86
N LEU A 130 -5.71 -5.90 19.69
CA LEU A 130 -6.05 -4.48 19.56
C LEU A 130 -7.46 -4.18 20.07
N PHE A 131 -8.45 -5.04 19.77
CA PHE A 131 -9.81 -4.89 20.28
C PHE A 131 -9.87 -5.02 21.80
N ASP A 132 -9.13 -5.96 22.41
CA ASP A 132 -9.08 -6.11 23.88
C ASP A 132 -8.47 -4.88 24.57
N ILE A 133 -7.41 -4.29 23.99
CA ILE A 133 -6.78 -3.07 24.53
C ILE A 133 -7.76 -1.90 24.46
N LYS A 134 -8.42 -1.70 23.31
CA LYS A 134 -9.39 -0.62 23.11
C LYS A 134 -10.55 -0.72 24.10
N ASN A 135 -11.06 -1.94 24.34
CA ASN A 135 -12.17 -2.19 25.26
C ASN A 135 -11.80 -1.98 26.74
N LYS A 136 -10.52 -2.13 27.11
CA LYS A 136 -10.03 -1.83 28.48
C LYS A 136 -9.75 -0.33 28.71
N SER A 137 -9.68 0.47 27.64
CA SER A 137 -9.38 1.91 27.72
C SER A 137 -10.60 2.83 27.68
N MET A 138 -11.80 2.29 27.43
CA MET A 138 -13.11 2.96 27.62
C MET A 138 -13.67 2.65 29.01
#